data_AF-A0A5D4H9D4-F1
#
_entry.id   AF-A0A5D4H9D4-F1
#
_cell.length_a   1.000
_cell.length_b   1.000
_cell.length_c   1.000
_cell.angle_alpha   90.00
_cell.angle_beta   90.00
_cell.angle_gamma   90.00
#
_symmetry.space_group_name_H-M   'P 1'
#
loop_
_entity.id
_entity.type
_entity.pdbx_description
1 polymer ?
#
loop_
_entity_poly.entity_id
_entity_poly.type
_entity_poly.pdbx_seq_one_letter_code
_entity_poly.pdbx_strand_id
1 'polypeptide(L)'
;MSSHIIVTIMLCALSCEPAEIRVWDGDSLRLGMTQEAEAIRIFNIDAPEIEGQCAYESDLAERSKHRLAELLQGQRVEILRQGTDRYGRTLASVSVNGSDAGDSLVSEGLARSWSGRREPWCG
;
A
#
# COMPACT_ATOMS: atom_id res chain seq x y z
N MET A 1 -11.52 -13.60 -6.99
CA MET A 1 -11.44 -13.41 -5.53
C MET A 1 -10.10 -12.75 -5.26
N SER A 2 -10.06 -11.43 -5.11
CA SER A 2 -8.80 -10.71 -4.90
C SER A 2 -8.22 -11.10 -3.54
N SER A 3 -7.38 -12.13 -3.52
CA SER A 3 -6.64 -12.55 -2.36
C SER A 3 -5.59 -11.50 -2.06
N HIS A 4 -5.61 -10.94 -0.87
CA HIS A 4 -4.51 -10.11 -0.37
C HIS A 4 -3.23 -10.95 -0.25
N ILE A 5 -2.07 -10.29 -0.30
CA ILE A 5 -0.78 -10.93 -0.01
C ILE A 5 -0.45 -10.68 1.45
N ILE A 6 -0.18 -11.74 2.22
CA ILE A 6 0.27 -11.62 3.60
C ILE A 6 1.79 -11.48 3.58
N VAL A 7 2.30 -10.45 4.26
CA VAL A 7 3.73 -10.23 4.45
C VAL A 7 4.03 -10.07 5.93
N THR A 8 5.23 -10.49 6.34
CA THR A 8 5.75 -10.25 7.67
C THR A 8 6.74 -9.09 7.59
N ILE A 9 6.65 -8.15 8.52
CA ILE A 9 7.51 -6.97 8.60
C ILE A 9 8.13 -6.86 9.99
N MET A 10 9.19 -6.08 10.12
CA MET A 10 9.62 -5.52 11.40
C MET A 10 9.06 -4.10 11.50
N LEU A 11 7.92 -3.93 12.18
CA LEU A 11 7.29 -2.63 12.38
C LEU A 11 8.06 -1.84 13.41
N CYS A 12 8.65 -0.73 12.99
CA CYS A 12 9.51 0.12 13.81
C CYS A 12 8.81 1.42 14.21
N ALA A 13 8.96 1.76 15.48
CA ALA A 13 8.69 3.08 16.04
C ALA A 13 9.82 3.42 17.02
N LEU A 14 9.58 3.38 18.34
CA LEU A 14 10.65 3.47 19.35
C LEU A 14 11.46 2.16 19.47
N SER A 15 10.82 1.03 19.20
CA SER A 15 11.42 -0.29 19.03
C SER A 15 10.85 -0.92 17.75
N CYS A 16 11.44 -2.03 17.31
CA CYS A 16 10.95 -2.78 16.16
C CYS A 16 10.39 -4.13 16.61
N GLU A 17 9.13 -4.38 16.29
CA GLU A 17 8.44 -5.63 16.62
C GLU A 17 7.94 -6.33 15.34
N PRO A 18 7.91 -7.67 15.31
CA PRO A 18 7.33 -8.38 14.17
C PRO A 18 5.84 -8.07 14.06
N ALA A 19 5.37 -7.81 12.83
CA ALA A 19 3.95 -7.62 12.53
C ALA A 19 3.60 -8.26 11.19
N GLU A 20 2.31 -8.55 11.01
CA GLU A 20 1.76 -9.04 9.75
C GLU A 20 0.97 -7.93 9.05
N ILE A 21 1.20 -7.78 7.75
CA ILE A 21 0.44 -6.88 6.89
C ILE A 21 -0.24 -7.71 5.80
N ARG A 22 -1.50 -7.38 5.52
CA ARG A 22 -2.21 -7.83 4.32
C ARG A 22 -2.18 -6.72 3.28
N VAL A 23 -1.51 -6.98 2.16
CA VAL A 23 -1.44 -6.07 1.01
C VAL A 23 -2.64 -6.35 0.10
N TRP A 24 -3.57 -5.40 0.04
CA TRP A 24 -4.83 -5.57 -0.68
C TRP A 24 -4.67 -5.19 -2.17
N ASP A 25 -4.08 -4.04 -2.41
CA ASP A 25 -3.74 -3.45 -3.72
C ASP A 25 -2.45 -2.61 -3.58
N GLY A 26 -2.12 -1.78 -4.56
CA GLY A 26 -0.87 -1.01 -4.60
C GLY A 26 -0.79 0.19 -3.65
N ASP A 27 -1.88 0.57 -2.98
CA ASP A 27 -1.89 1.67 -2.01
C ASP A 27 -2.70 1.37 -0.72
N SER A 28 -3.33 0.20 -0.61
CA SER A 28 -4.17 -0.20 0.53
C SER A 28 -3.62 -1.44 1.24
N LEU A 29 -3.42 -1.28 2.55
CA LEU A 29 -2.86 -2.27 3.46
C LEU A 29 -3.84 -2.53 4.62
N ARG A 30 -3.71 -3.69 5.26
CA ARG A 30 -4.25 -3.91 6.61
C ARG A 30 -3.14 -4.38 7.54
N LEU A 31 -2.93 -3.66 8.64
CA LEU A 31 -1.98 -4.03 9.68
C LEU A 31 -2.67 -4.92 10.71
N GLY A 32 -2.23 -6.17 10.79
CA GLY A 32 -2.83 -7.23 11.62
C GLY A 32 -3.78 -8.15 10.86
N MET A 33 -4.08 -9.30 11.50
CA MET A 33 -4.83 -10.40 10.88
C MET A 33 -6.29 -10.51 11.32
N THR A 34 -6.71 -9.78 12.35
CA THR A 34 -8.08 -9.83 12.87
C THR A 34 -9.05 -8.97 12.03
N GLN A 35 -10.33 -8.92 12.43
CA GLN A 35 -11.33 -8.06 11.81
C GLN A 35 -11.14 -6.59 12.20
N GLU A 36 -10.57 -6.34 13.37
CA GLU A 36 -10.22 -5.02 13.92
C GLU A 36 -8.88 -4.49 13.39
N ALA A 37 -8.23 -5.23 12.47
CA ALA A 37 -6.99 -4.81 11.84
C ALA A 37 -7.12 -3.42 11.21
N GLU A 38 -6.12 -2.58 11.44
CA GLU A 38 -6.11 -1.21 10.95
C GLU A 38 -6.03 -1.20 9.42
N ALA A 39 -7.03 -0.63 8.77
CA ALA A 39 -7.00 -0.38 7.33
C ALA A 39 -6.21 0.90 7.05
N ILE A 40 -5.19 0.81 6.22
CA ILE A 40 -4.25 1.89 5.92
C ILE A 40 -4.29 2.15 4.41
N ARG A 41 -4.32 3.43 4.02
CA ARG A 41 -4.05 3.88 2.66
C ARG A 41 -2.75 4.70 2.64
N ILE A 42 -1.84 4.35 1.74
CA ILE A 42 -0.62 5.10 1.47
C ILE A 42 -1.02 6.45 0.86
N PHE A 43 -0.79 7.56 1.57
CA PHE A 43 -1.46 8.82 1.23
C PHE A 43 -0.84 9.55 0.02
N ASN A 44 0.45 9.35 -0.26
CA ASN A 44 1.19 10.11 -1.27
C ASN A 44 1.01 9.56 -2.69
N ILE A 45 0.27 8.46 -2.87
CA ILE A 45 0.10 7.80 -4.16
C ILE A 45 -1.37 7.46 -4.47
N ASP A 46 -1.64 7.23 -5.75
CA ASP A 46 -2.82 6.52 -6.26
C ASP A 46 -2.32 5.28 -7.00
N ALA A 47 -2.80 4.11 -6.60
CA ALA A 47 -2.54 2.85 -7.31
C ALA A 47 -3.76 2.46 -8.17
N PRO A 48 -3.54 1.71 -9.26
CA PRO A 48 -4.63 1.15 -10.05
C PRO A 48 -5.41 0.11 -9.25
N GLU A 49 -6.70 -0.02 -9.55
CA GLU A 49 -7.60 -0.96 -8.88
C GLU A 49 -7.58 -2.33 -9.58
N ILE A 50 -7.60 -3.43 -8.80
CA ILE A 50 -7.55 -4.80 -9.35
C ILE A 50 -8.75 -5.06 -10.27
N GLU A 51 -9.94 -4.62 -9.85
CA GLU A 51 -11.16 -4.62 -10.66
C GLU A 51 -11.22 -3.34 -11.51
N GLY A 52 -10.14 -3.06 -12.23
CA GLY A 52 -9.97 -1.91 -13.09
C GLY A 52 -10.93 -1.87 -14.28
N GLN A 53 -11.07 -0.69 -14.89
CA GLN A 53 -11.98 -0.45 -16.02
C GLN A 53 -11.50 -1.09 -17.33
N CYS A 54 -10.22 -1.45 -17.41
CA CYS A 54 -9.61 -2.11 -18.56
C CYS A 54 -8.51 -3.09 -18.12
N ALA A 55 -8.15 -4.02 -19.01
CA ALA A 55 -7.14 -5.04 -18.73
C ALA A 55 -5.76 -4.46 -18.36
N TYR A 56 -5.41 -3.30 -18.90
CA TYR A 56 -4.18 -2.59 -18.55
C TYR A 56 -4.16 -2.15 -17.08
N GLU A 57 -5.26 -1.57 -16.59
CA GLU A 57 -5.38 -1.16 -15.19
C GLU A 57 -5.27 -2.35 -14.26
N SER A 58 -6.01 -3.44 -14.54
CA SER A 58 -5.95 -4.67 -13.73
C SER A 58 -4.55 -5.31 -13.71
N ASP A 59 -3.85 -5.37 -14.85
CA ASP A 59 -2.47 -5.88 -14.90
C ASP A 59 -1.52 -5.02 -14.07
N LEU A 60 -1.63 -3.69 -14.21
CA LEU A 60 -0.81 -2.75 -13.46
C LEU A 60 -1.11 -2.82 -11.95
N ALA A 61 -2.37 -3.05 -11.56
CA ALA A 61 -2.80 -3.21 -10.17
C ALA A 61 -2.17 -4.44 -9.52
N GLU A 62 -2.20 -5.59 -10.20
CA GLU A 62 -1.55 -6.80 -9.69
C GLU A 62 -0.04 -6.60 -9.58
N ARG A 63 0.60 -5.99 -10.57
CA ARG A 63 2.04 -5.68 -10.52
C ARG A 63 2.38 -4.73 -9.37
N SER A 64 1.60 -3.68 -9.16
CA SER A 64 1.80 -2.72 -8.07
C SER A 64 1.64 -3.38 -6.70
N LYS A 65 0.62 -4.22 -6.53
CA LYS A 65 0.37 -4.98 -5.31
C LYS A 65 1.50 -5.96 -5.00
N HIS A 66 1.92 -6.75 -5.99
CA HIS A 66 3.04 -7.68 -5.83
C HIS A 66 4.32 -6.96 -5.47
N ARG A 67 4.60 -5.82 -6.13
CA ARG A 67 5.78 -5.03 -5.83
C ARG A 67 5.75 -4.45 -4.42
N LEU A 68 4.61 -3.93 -3.97
CA LEU A 68 4.47 -3.43 -2.60
C LEU A 68 4.71 -4.55 -1.58
N ALA A 69 4.20 -5.76 -1.83
CA ALA A 69 4.46 -6.91 -0.97
C ALA A 69 5.95 -7.27 -0.93
N GLU A 70 6.65 -7.26 -2.06
CA GLU A 70 8.11 -7.48 -2.12
C GLU A 70 8.91 -6.43 -1.35
N LEU A 71 8.53 -5.15 -1.48
CA LEU A 71 9.16 -4.06 -0.73
C LEU A 71 9.00 -4.26 0.78
N LEU A 72 7.84 -4.70 1.23
CA LEU A 72 7.56 -4.85 2.67
C LEU A 72 8.17 -6.12 3.25
N GLN A 73 8.17 -7.24 2.53
CA GLN A 73 8.47 -8.56 3.07
C GLN A 73 9.83 -8.64 3.77
N GLY A 74 9.78 -8.96 5.06
CA GLY A 74 10.95 -9.13 5.94
C GLY A 74 11.70 -7.85 6.27
N GLN A 75 11.22 -6.68 5.83
CA GLN A 75 11.94 -5.42 5.98
C GLN A 75 11.56 -4.66 7.25
N ARG A 76 12.40 -3.68 7.61
CA ARG A 76 12.03 -2.66 8.60
C ARG A 76 11.06 -1.68 7.97
N VAL A 77 9.91 -1.51 8.61
CA VAL A 77 8.83 -0.67 8.11
C VAL A 77 8.44 0.36 9.16
N GLU A 78 8.33 1.61 8.77
CA GLU A 78 7.81 2.71 9.57
C GLU A 78 6.50 3.19 8.95
N ILE A 79 5.47 3.38 9.78
CA ILE A 79 4.14 3.85 9.34
C ILE A 79 3.83 5.15 10.07
N LEU A 80 3.91 6.27 9.35
CA LEU A 80 3.61 7.59 9.89
C LEU A 80 2.18 8.00 9.51
N ARG A 81 1.29 8.00 10.50
CA ARG A 81 -0.13 8.27 10.34
C ARG A 81 -0.40 9.78 10.34
N GLN A 82 -1.26 10.24 9.43
CA GLN A 82 -1.56 11.66 9.23
C GLN A 82 -3.05 12.00 9.29
N GLY A 83 -3.93 11.00 9.35
CA GLY A 83 -5.37 11.22 9.49
C GLY A 83 -6.18 10.00 9.09
N THR A 84 -7.44 10.23 8.73
CA THR A 84 -8.37 9.19 8.31
C THR A 84 -9.16 9.67 7.11
N ASP A 85 -9.37 8.80 6.12
CA ASP A 85 -10.22 9.11 4.98
C ASP A 85 -11.72 8.97 5.33
N ARG A 86 -12.59 9.37 4.41
CA ARG A 86 -14.07 9.29 4.59
C ARG A 86 -14.60 7.87 4.77
N TYR A 87 -13.80 6.84 4.48
CA TYR A 87 -14.14 5.44 4.59
C TYR A 87 -13.61 4.80 5.87
N GLY A 88 -12.94 5.58 6.73
CA GLY A 88 -12.37 5.11 7.99
C GLY A 88 -10.99 4.47 7.85
N ARG A 89 -10.32 4.56 6.69
CA ARG A 89 -8.93 4.09 6.55
C ARG A 89 -7.97 5.14 7.10
N THR A 90 -6.96 4.71 7.84
CA THR A 90 -5.84 5.58 8.21
C THR A 90 -5.08 6.02 6.97
N LEU A 91 -4.85 7.32 6.81
CA LEU A 91 -3.91 7.86 5.83
C LEU A 91 -2.51 7.87 6.44
N ALA A 92 -1.55 7.21 5.81
CA ALA A 92 -0.18 7.12 6.32
C ALA A 92 0.87 7.11 5.20
N SER A 93 2.08 7.62 5.47
CA SER A 93 3.25 7.24 4.67
C SER A 93 3.81 5.93 5.21
N VAL A 94 4.37 5.14 4.30
CA VAL A 94 4.97 3.84 4.62
C VAL A 94 6.39 3.86 4.11
N SER A 95 7.35 3.81 5.04
CA SER A 95 8.77 3.80 4.72
C SER A 95 9.37 2.42 4.96
N VAL A 96 10.17 1.93 4.02
CA VAL A 96 10.90 0.66 4.07
C VAL A 96 12.39 0.98 4.13
N ASN A 97 13.07 0.58 5.21
CA ASN A 97 14.49 0.87 5.42
C ASN A 97 14.85 2.37 5.18
N GLY A 98 13.96 3.28 5.57
CA GLY A 98 14.14 4.73 5.39
C GLY A 98 13.79 5.30 4.01
N SER A 99 13.30 4.48 3.08
CA SER A 99 12.82 4.92 1.75
C SER A 99 11.31 4.82 1.66
N ASP A 100 10.63 5.81 1.08
CA ASP A 100 9.17 5.79 0.93
C ASP A 100 8.74 4.71 -0.09
N ALA A 101 7.85 3.82 0.33
CA ALA A 101 7.35 2.73 -0.50
C ALA A 101 6.47 3.24 -1.64
N GLY A 102 5.68 4.29 -1.39
CA GLY A 102 4.85 4.93 -2.42
C GLY A 102 5.71 5.56 -3.50
N ASP A 103 6.73 6.33 -3.14
CA ASP A 103 7.65 6.94 -4.09
C ASP A 103 8.41 5.87 -4.90
N SER A 104 8.74 4.74 -4.28
CA SER A 104 9.33 3.59 -4.98
C SER A 104 8.39 3.07 -6.08
N LEU A 105 7.11 2.83 -5.76
CA LEU A 105 6.11 2.40 -6.75
C LEU A 105 5.90 3.42 -7.87
N VAL A 106 5.89 4.72 -7.56
CA VAL A 106 5.79 5.79 -8.56
C VAL A 106 6.99 5.78 -9.49
N SER A 107 8.21 5.66 -8.95
CA SER A 107 9.43 5.63 -9.74
C SER A 107 9.50 4.44 -10.70
N GLU A 108 8.88 3.32 -10.32
CA GLU A 108 8.78 2.09 -11.11
C GLU A 108 7.59 2.11 -12.09
N GLY A 109 6.79 3.18 -12.10
CA GLY A 109 5.62 3.32 -12.98
C GLY A 109 4.44 2.43 -12.59
N LEU A 110 4.37 2.01 -11.32
CA LEU A 110 3.34 1.12 -10.78
C LEU A 110 2.23 1.88 -10.03
N ALA A 111 2.51 3.12 -9.65
CA ALA A 111 1.55 4.04 -9.04
C ALA A 111 1.76 5.46 -9.61
N ARG A 112 0.84 6.39 -9.31
CA ARG A 112 0.98 7.83 -9.57
C ARG A 112 1.09 8.58 -8.26
N SER A 113 1.79 9.72 -8.26
CA SER A 113 1.73 10.64 -7.12
C SER A 113 0.30 11.16 -6.95
N TRP A 114 -0.18 11.20 -5.72
CA TRP A 114 -1.53 11.66 -5.41
C TRP A 114 -1.70 13.15 -5.75
N SER A 115 -2.63 13.47 -6.65
CA SER A 115 -2.90 14.84 -7.14
C SER A 115 -4.15 15.49 -6.51
N GLY A 116 -4.72 14.87 -5.47
CA GLY A 116 -5.95 15.32 -4.81
C GLY A 116 -7.23 14.68 -5.35
N ARG A 117 -7.14 13.92 -6.44
CA ARG A 117 -8.24 13.12 -6.99
C ARG A 117 -7.70 11.89 -7.70
N ARG A 118 -8.55 10.86 -7.85
CA ARG A 118 -8.24 9.72 -8.72
C ARG A 118 -8.29 10.12 -10.18
N GLU A 119 -7.39 9.56 -10.96
CA GLU A 119 -7.31 9.75 -12.41
C GLU A 119 -7.51 8.42 -13.12
N PRO A 120 -8.07 8.41 -14.34
CA PRO A 120 -8.25 7.18 -15.08
C PRO A 120 -6.90 6.55 -15.45
N TRP A 121 -6.84 5.23 -15.38
CA TRP A 121 -5.72 4.40 -15.84
C TRP A 121 -5.88 3.95 -17.29
N CYS A 122 -7.11 3.99 -17.80
CA CYS A 122 -7.46 3.69 -19.18
C CYS A 122 -7.45 4.97 -20.03
N GLY A 123 -7.19 4.81 -21.33
CA GLY A 123 -7.15 5.89 -22.31
C GLY A 123 -8.52 6.30 -22.85
#